data_AF-A0A2U3KXU8-F1
#
_entry.id   AF-A0A2U3KXU8-F1
#
_cell.length_a   1.000
_cell.length_b   1.000
_cell.length_c   1.000
_cell.angle_alpha   90.00
_cell.angle_beta   90.00
_cell.angle_gamma   90.00
#
_symmetry.space_group_name_H-M   'P 1'
#
loop_
_entity.id
_entity.type
_entity.pdbx_description
1 polymer ?
#
loop_
_entity_poly.entity_id
_entity_poly.type
_entity_poly.pdbx_seq_one_letter_code
_entity_poly.pdbx_strand_id
1 'polypeptide(L)'
;MVQKISAKDARLNLIVPLDLKRKLIKTAVSQGKKVSALVRESIEEKLARVERKHFEEKMREAYLDMGEENLDTVEEFKYVDAENL
;
A
#
# COMPACT_ATOMS: atom_id res chain seq x y z
N MET A 1 -27.61 14.10 -16.10
CA MET A 1 -26.96 12.87 -16.64
C MET A 1 -26.75 11.88 -15.50
N VAL A 2 -27.58 10.85 -15.42
CA VAL A 2 -27.46 9.78 -14.41
C VAL A 2 -26.40 8.80 -14.90
N GLN A 3 -25.29 8.67 -14.17
CA GLN A 3 -24.27 7.68 -14.50
C GLN A 3 -24.88 6.28 -14.30
N LYS A 4 -24.93 5.49 -15.38
CA LYS A 4 -25.27 4.06 -15.35
C LYS A 4 -24.25 3.36 -14.46
N ILE A 5 -24.71 2.82 -13.35
CA ILE A 5 -23.95 1.94 -12.47
C ILE A 5 -23.86 0.58 -13.19
N SER A 6 -22.64 0.14 -13.49
CA SER A 6 -22.37 -1.17 -14.09
C SER A 6 -22.70 -2.27 -13.09
N ALA A 7 -23.01 -3.49 -13.55
CA ALA A 7 -23.27 -4.65 -12.68
C ALA A 7 -22.10 -5.03 -11.73
N LYS A 8 -20.93 -4.40 -11.89
CA LYS A 8 -19.74 -4.57 -11.03
C LYS A 8 -19.54 -3.47 -9.99
N ASP A 9 -20.37 -2.43 -10.00
CA ASP A 9 -20.19 -1.26 -9.14
C ASP A 9 -20.98 -1.42 -7.83
N ALA A 10 -20.29 -1.35 -6.69
CA ALA A 10 -20.89 -1.34 -5.36
C ALA A 10 -21.10 0.10 -4.85
N ARG A 11 -22.23 0.35 -4.17
CA ARG A 11 -22.47 1.63 -3.49
C ARG A 11 -21.92 1.58 -2.07
N LEU A 12 -21.17 2.62 -1.70
CA LEU A 12 -20.67 2.83 -0.35
C LEU A 12 -21.33 4.07 0.25
N ASN A 13 -22.13 3.89 1.29
CA ASN A 13 -22.75 4.98 2.04
C ASN A 13 -21.90 5.26 3.29
N LEU A 14 -21.47 6.51 3.47
CA LEU A 14 -20.57 6.90 4.55
C LEU A 14 -21.14 8.10 5.30
N ILE A 15 -21.00 8.07 6.62
CA ILE A 15 -21.22 9.22 7.49
C ILE A 15 -19.84 9.83 7.76
N VAL A 16 -19.69 11.11 7.45
CA VAL A 16 -18.44 11.85 7.67
C VAL A 16 -18.72 13.13 8.45
N PRO A 17 -17.75 13.63 9.24
CA PRO A 17 -17.85 14.92 9.89
C PRO A 17 -18.12 16.04 8.86
N LEU A 18 -18.91 17.04 9.26
CA LEU A 18 -19.29 18.15 8.37
C LEU A 18 -18.07 18.88 7.81
N ASP A 19 -17.05 19.11 8.64
CA ASP A 19 -15.82 19.78 8.23
C ASP A 19 -15.04 18.98 7.20
N LEU A 20 -15.06 17.65 7.32
CA LEU A 20 -14.43 16.78 6.32
C LEU A 20 -15.18 16.85 4.99
N LYS A 21 -16.52 16.85 5.02
CA LYS A 21 -17.34 17.04 3.80
C LYS A 21 -17.04 18.38 3.12
N ARG A 22 -16.91 19.46 3.89
CA ARG A 22 -16.55 20.80 3.37
C ARG A 22 -15.17 20.80 2.72
N LYS A 23 -14.17 20.19 3.39
CA LYS A 23 -12.82 20.03 2.82
C LYS A 23 -12.85 19.23 1.52
N LEU A 24 -13.54 18.09 1.49
CA LEU A 24 -13.69 17.26 0.30
C LEU A 24 -14.29 18.03 -0.89
N ILE A 25 -15.34 18.82 -0.65
CA ILE A 25 -15.95 19.65 -1.70
C ILE A 25 -14.95 20.68 -2.22
N LYS A 26 -14.28 21.42 -1.32
CA LYS A 26 -13.30 22.44 -1.71
C LYS A 26 -12.15 21.85 -2.52
N THR A 27 -11.60 20.71 -2.07
CA THR A 27 -10.51 20.01 -2.75
C THR A 27 -10.97 19.48 -4.11
N ALA A 28 -12.15 18.87 -4.19
CA ALA A 28 -12.69 18.37 -5.45
C ALA A 28 -12.87 19.50 -6.48
N VAL A 29 -13.42 20.64 -6.06
CA VAL A 29 -13.56 21.83 -6.91
C VAL A 29 -12.20 22.33 -7.37
N SER A 30 -11.21 22.44 -6.48
CA SER A 30 -9.86 22.91 -6.85
C SER A 30 -9.15 22.00 -7.87
N GLN A 31 -9.52 20.72 -7.92
CA GLN A 31 -8.96 19.75 -8.87
C GLN A 31 -9.85 19.55 -10.11
N GLY A 32 -10.97 20.26 -10.23
CA GLY A 32 -11.94 20.07 -11.32
C GLY A 32 -12.62 18.70 -11.30
N LYS A 33 -12.68 18.03 -10.15
CA LYS A 33 -13.20 16.66 -10.00
C LYS A 33 -14.53 16.63 -9.27
N LYS A 34 -15.30 15.55 -9.48
CA LYS A 34 -16.44 15.22 -8.61
C LYS A 34 -15.93 14.72 -7.27
N VAL A 35 -16.66 15.03 -6.18
CA VAL A 35 -16.33 14.51 -4.84
C VAL A 35 -16.23 12.98 -4.83
N SER A 36 -17.12 12.28 -5.53
CA SER A 36 -17.08 10.81 -5.62
C SER A 36 -15.83 10.29 -6.33
N ALA A 37 -15.34 10.99 -7.36
CA ALA A 37 -14.10 10.63 -8.04
C ALA A 37 -12.89 10.83 -7.12
N LEU A 38 -12.81 11.98 -6.45
CA LEU A 38 -11.75 12.27 -5.48
C LEU A 38 -11.72 11.24 -4.34
N VAL A 39 -12.89 10.91 -3.78
CA VAL A 39 -13.00 9.92 -2.69
C VAL A 39 -12.56 8.54 -3.17
N ARG A 40 -12.99 8.12 -4.37
CA ARG A 40 -12.58 6.82 -4.94
C ARG A 40 -11.07 6.75 -5.14
N GLU A 41 -10.49 7.74 -5.82
CA GLU A 41 -9.04 7.81 -6.05
C GLU A 41 -8.25 7.79 -4.74
N SER A 42 -8.72 8.54 -3.73
CA SER A 42 -8.07 8.59 -2.41
C SER A 42 -8.13 7.23 -1.69
N ILE A 43 -9.25 6.51 -1.81
CA ILE A 43 -9.40 5.16 -1.24
C ILE A 43 -8.44 4.19 -1.94
N GLU A 44 -8.42 4.18 -3.27
CA GLU A 44 -7.53 3.33 -4.07
C GLU A 44 -6.05 3.59 -3.73
N GLU A 45 -5.63 4.85 -3.68
CA GLU A 45 -4.26 5.23 -3.32
C GLU A 45 -3.91 4.82 -1.88
N LYS A 46 -4.87 4.91 -0.95
CA LYS A 46 -4.65 4.48 0.43
C LYS A 46 -4.52 2.97 0.54
N LEU A 47 -5.37 2.21 -0.15
CA LEU A 47 -5.32 0.74 -0.17
C LEU A 47 -4.00 0.24 -0.77
N ALA A 48 -3.60 0.77 -1.93
CA ALA A 48 -2.33 0.42 -2.54
C ALA A 48 -1.12 0.69 -1.62
N ARG A 49 -1.15 1.79 -0.86
CA ARG A 49 -0.11 2.09 0.14
C ARG A 49 -0.11 1.10 1.31
N VAL A 50 -1.29 0.64 1.75
CA VAL A 50 -1.40 -0.36 2.82
C VAL A 50 -0.87 -1.71 2.34
N GLU A 51 -1.27 -2.14 1.14
CA GLU A 51 -0.81 -3.39 0.54
C GLU A 51 0.70 -3.40 0.33
N ARG A 52 1.26 -2.29 -0.17
CA ARG A 52 2.70 -2.14 -0.35
C ARG A 52 3.46 -2.27 0.97
N LYS A 53 2.99 -1.62 2.04
CA LYS A 53 3.63 -1.73 3.37
C LYS A 53 3.61 -3.16 3.88
N HIS A 54 2.47 -3.84 3.76
CA HIS A 54 2.34 -5.23 4.17
C HIS A 54 3.27 -6.16 3.38
N PHE A 55 3.41 -5.90 2.08
CA PHE A 55 4.35 -6.64 1.23
C PHE A 55 5.80 -6.39 1.63
N GLU A 56 6.19 -5.13 1.85
CA GLU A 56 7.54 -4.75 2.29
C GLU A 56 7.88 -5.37 3.66
N GLU A 57 6.94 -5.40 4.59
CA GLU A 57 7.11 -6.06 5.90
C GLU A 57 7.32 -7.56 5.76
N LYS A 58 6.50 -8.25 4.95
CA LYS A 58 6.67 -9.68 4.67
C LYS A 58 7.99 -10.01 3.98
N MET A 59 8.42 -9.18 3.03
CA MET A 59 9.71 -9.36 2.37
C MET A 59 10.84 -9.21 3.38
N ARG A 60 10.77 -8.22 4.26
CA ARG A 60 11.75 -8.02 5.33
C ARG A 60 11.81 -9.23 6.26
N GLU A 61 10.66 -9.75 6.68
CA GLU A 61 10.60 -10.97 7.51
C GLU A 61 11.24 -12.17 6.79
N ALA A 62 10.84 -12.44 5.55
CA ALA A 62 11.44 -13.52 4.76
C ALA A 62 12.96 -13.38 4.58
N TYR A 63 13.47 -12.16 4.37
CA TYR A 63 14.90 -11.92 4.28
C TYR A 63 15.63 -12.10 5.62
N LEU A 64 14.99 -11.77 6.74
CA LEU A 64 15.56 -12.00 8.07
C LEU A 64 15.60 -13.49 8.39
N ASP A 65 14.53 -14.24 8.05
CA ASP A 65 14.48 -15.69 8.22
C ASP A 65 15.56 -16.39 7.36
N MET A 66 15.78 -15.93 6.13
CA MET A 66 16.90 -16.40 5.29
C MET A 66 18.28 -15.90 5.78
N GLY A 67 18.32 -14.89 6.64
CA GLY A 67 19.54 -14.33 7.20
C GLY A 67 20.25 -15.29 8.14
N GLU A 68 19.50 -16.12 8.88
CA GLU A 68 20.07 -17.16 9.75
C GLU A 68 20.74 -18.26 8.91
N GLU A 69 20.10 -18.74 7.86
CA GLU A 69 20.70 -19.73 6.93
C GLU A 69 21.93 -19.17 6.18
N ASN A 70 21.90 -17.88 5.84
CA ASN A 70 23.04 -17.22 5.19
C ASN A 70 24.23 -17.02 6.15
N LEU A 71 24.00 -16.79 7.45
CA LEU A 71 25.07 -16.70 8.45
C LEU A 71 25.76 -18.04 8.65
N ASP A 72 24.99 -19.13 8.74
CA ASP A 72 25.52 -20.49 8.82
C ASP A 72 26.37 -20.83 7.59
N THR A 73 25.90 -20.45 6.40
CA THR A 73 26.66 -20.62 5.15
C THR A 73 27.97 -19.82 5.18
N VAL A 74 27.97 -18.57 5.62
CA VAL A 74 29.18 -17.74 5.69
C VAL A 74 30.18 -18.24 6.74
N GLU A 75 29.73 -18.85 7.83
CA GLU A 75 30.62 -19.51 8.79
C GLU A 75 31.28 -20.77 8.24
N GLU A 76 30.58 -21.56 7.42
CA GLU A 76 31.17 -22.72 6.73
C GLU A 76 32.26 -22.31 5.73
N PHE A 77 32.13 -21.16 5.06
CA PHE A 77 33.13 -20.66 4.11
C PHE A 77 34.35 -19.98 4.74
N LYS A 78 34.29 -19.54 6.01
CA LYS A 78 35.44 -18.92 6.71
C LYS A 78 36.65 -19.84 6.83
N TYR A 79 36.45 -21.16 6.87
CA TYR A 79 37.53 -22.13 6.95
C TYR A 79 38.23 -22.37 5.61
N VAL A 80 37.54 -22.15 4.49
CA VAL A 80 38.10 -22.36 3.13
C VAL A 80 38.95 -21.17 2.69
N ASP A 81 38.62 -19.95 3.13
CA ASP A 81 39.41 -18.74 2.82
C ASP A 81 40.72 -18.64 3.65
N ALA A 82 40.80 -19.32 4.80
CA ALA A 82 42.00 -19.33 5.64
C ALA A 82 43.12 -20.25 5.11
N GLU A 83 42.82 -21.17 4.19
CA GLU A 83 43.81 -22.07 3.57
C GLU A 83 44.48 -21.47 2.32
N ASN A 84 44.08 -20.27 1.88
CA ASN A 84 44.64 -19.56 0.73
C ASN A 84 45.57 -18.38 1.11
N LEU A 85 46.12 -18.36 2.34
CA LEU A 85 47.14 -17.40 2.79
C LEU A 85 48.56 -17.97 2.72
#